data_AF-A0A6A7K695-F1
#
_entry.id   AF-A0A6A7K695-F1
#
_cell.length_a   1.000
_cell.length_b   1.000
_cell.length_c   1.000
_cell.angle_alpha   90.00
_cell.angle_beta   90.00
_cell.angle_gamma   90.00
#
_symmetry.space_group_name_H-M   'P 1'
#
loop_
_entity.id
_entity.type
_entity.pdbx_description
1 polymer ?
#
loop_
_entity_poly.entity_id
_entity_poly.type
_entity_poly.pdbx_seq_one_letter_code
_entity_poly.pdbx_strand_id
1 'polypeptide(L)'
;MKIFDRRFLKYQLAALKHNKYKNKILYPNIFLFAVAMFYRDNIPLLLLFIGVIVSLIGFGIYRFNNETSMSEDDFERILEKKYKEYESASSRKKPDEAVILQKIAFAAELNKISNDDAINDIQELITQKPEIKKFANNIIICLYANKFKDKSKIPGEYLDYLDRNVKSEVNVNLLSDCIKTCIIIGDYNKVLSIVNKALEELKKVKKIRKPAYNAIYRTMLVSLPFYQGEAYKSMGNKKKAKESYEQSLKNCKSKNFRYFILDSIENIIS
;
A
#
# COMPACT_ATOMS: atom_id res chain seq x y z
N MET A 1 -6.80 -13.23 -9.40
CA MET A 1 -5.87 -12.22 -8.83
C MET A 1 -6.48 -11.67 -7.54
N LYS A 2 -5.73 -10.89 -6.77
CA LYS A 2 -6.26 -10.26 -5.55
C LYS A 2 -6.61 -8.79 -5.86
N ILE A 3 -7.61 -8.24 -5.18
CA ILE A 3 -8.03 -6.84 -5.35
C ILE A 3 -6.94 -5.93 -4.77
N PHE A 4 -6.35 -6.34 -3.65
CA PHE A 4 -5.24 -5.63 -3.04
C PHE A 4 -3.91 -6.31 -3.36
N ASP A 5 -2.87 -5.51 -3.64
CA ASP A 5 -1.50 -6.02 -3.55
C ASP A 5 -1.16 -6.23 -2.08
N ARG A 6 -1.33 -7.47 -1.62
CA ARG A 6 -1.13 -7.87 -0.22
C ARG A 6 0.26 -7.52 0.29
N ARG A 7 1.29 -7.53 -0.57
CA ARG A 7 2.67 -7.22 -0.18
C ARG A 7 2.81 -5.77 0.27
N PHE A 8 2.33 -4.84 -0.56
CA PHE A 8 2.38 -3.42 -0.23
C PHE A 8 1.34 -3.03 0.82
N LEU A 9 0.22 -3.75 0.92
CA LEU A 9 -0.75 -3.53 1.99
C LEU A 9 -0.18 -3.94 3.36
N LYS A 10 0.51 -5.10 3.45
CA LYS A 10 1.29 -5.51 4.65
C LYS A 10 2.30 -4.43 5.02
N TYR A 11 3.10 -3.98 4.05
CA TYR A 11 4.10 -2.93 4.26
C TYR A 11 3.46 -1.62 4.77
N GLN A 12 2.37 -1.17 4.16
CA GLN A 12 1.66 0.04 4.55
C GLN A 12 1.09 -0.04 5.96
N LEU A 13 0.49 -1.18 6.33
CA LEU A 13 -0.07 -1.39 7.66
C LEU A 13 1.02 -1.45 8.73
N ALA A 14 2.14 -2.11 8.45
CA ALA A 14 3.30 -2.11 9.33
C ALA A 14 3.88 -0.69 9.49
N ALA A 15 4.00 0.06 8.39
CA ALA A 15 4.47 1.45 8.41
C ALA A 15 3.53 2.35 9.21
N LEU A 16 2.21 2.16 9.11
CA LEU A 16 1.22 2.89 9.90
C LEU A 16 1.39 2.62 11.40
N LYS A 17 1.48 1.35 11.78
CA LYS A 17 1.66 0.94 13.17
C LYS A 17 2.99 1.44 13.74
N HIS A 18 4.08 1.35 12.97
CA HIS A 18 5.39 1.90 13.33
C HIS A 18 5.38 3.42 13.47
N ASN A 19 4.74 4.15 12.55
CA ASN A 19 4.60 5.61 12.64
C ASN A 19 3.78 6.03 13.87
N LYS A 20 2.70 5.31 14.18
CA LYS A 20 1.92 5.54 15.41
C LYS A 20 2.77 5.28 16.66
N TYR A 21 3.55 4.20 16.68
CA TYR A 21 4.46 3.88 17.77
C TYR A 21 5.52 4.96 17.96
N LYS A 22 6.21 5.34 16.88
CA LYS A 22 7.23 6.40 16.89
C LYS A 22 6.70 7.71 17.47
N ASN A 23 5.49 8.12 17.09
CA ASN A 23 4.87 9.32 17.64
C ASN A 23 4.58 9.20 19.15
N LYS A 24 4.23 8.01 19.64
CA LYS A 24 3.99 7.77 21.07
C LYS A 24 5.29 7.76 21.89
N ILE A 25 6.38 7.22 21.36
CA ILE A 25 7.66 7.11 22.08
C ILE A 25 8.57 8.33 21.93
N LEU A 26 8.23 9.30 21.06
CA LEU A 26 9.06 10.47 20.81
C LEU A 26 9.31 11.29 22.08
N TYR A 27 8.25 11.70 22.78
CA TYR A 27 8.37 12.50 24.01
C TYR A 27 9.00 11.72 25.17
N PRO A 28 8.61 10.45 25.44
CA PRO A 28 9.32 9.62 26.41
C PRO A 28 10.82 9.53 26.13
N ASN A 29 11.25 9.35 24.88
CA ASN A 29 12.67 9.28 24.55
C ASN A 29 13.39 10.62 24.74
N ILE A 30 12.76 11.75 24.43
CA ILE A 30 13.33 13.08 24.69
C ILE A 30 13.49 13.29 26.21
N PHE A 31 12.49 12.90 26.99
CA PHE A 31 12.55 12.99 28.45
C PHE A 31 13.64 12.09 29.03
N LEU A 32 13.70 10.82 28.63
CA LEU A 32 14.75 9.88 29.05
C LEU A 32 16.14 10.40 28.67
N PHE A 33 16.28 11.05 27.51
CA PHE A 33 17.55 11.65 27.11
C PHE A 33 17.92 12.85 27.99
N ALA A 34 16.96 13.72 28.33
CA ALA A 34 17.20 14.83 29.25
C ALA A 34 17.61 14.33 30.64
N VAL A 35 16.97 13.27 31.14
CA VAL A 35 17.33 12.61 32.41
C VAL A 35 18.73 11.98 32.31
N ALA A 36 19.06 11.33 31.19
CA ALA A 36 20.39 10.79 30.95
C ALA A 36 21.45 11.89 31.04
N MET A 37 21.21 13.05 30.39
CA MET A 37 22.11 14.20 30.42
C MET A 37 22.23 14.84 31.81
N PHE A 38 21.17 14.81 32.62
CA PHE A 38 21.22 15.26 34.02
C PHE A 38 22.17 14.38 34.85
N TYR A 39 22.19 13.07 34.60
CA TYR A 39 23.08 12.12 35.26
C TYR A 39 24.41 11.90 34.51
N ARG A 40 24.87 12.85 33.69
CA ARG A 40 26.09 12.68 32.88
C ARG A 40 27.35 12.31 33.68
N ASP A 41 27.43 12.76 34.94
CA ASP A 41 28.58 12.51 35.82
C ASP A 41 28.45 11.16 36.57
N ASN A 42 27.27 10.51 36.50
CA ASN A 42 27.02 9.17 37.02
C ASN A 42 26.90 8.17 35.85
N ILE A 43 28.04 7.63 35.42
CA ILE A 43 28.16 6.76 34.24
C ILE A 43 27.17 5.57 34.26
N PRO A 44 27.01 4.81 35.37
CA PRO A 44 26.03 3.72 35.42
C PRO A 44 24.59 4.17 35.12
N LEU A 45 24.14 5.29 35.68
CA LEU A 45 22.79 5.81 35.44
C LEU A 45 22.63 6.35 34.02
N LEU A 46 23.63 7.07 33.51
CA LEU A 46 23.66 7.53 32.12
C LEU A 46 23.47 6.37 31.14
N LEU A 47 24.24 5.29 31.32
CA LEU A 47 24.18 4.10 30.48
C LEU A 47 22.83 3.38 30.59
N LEU A 48 22.23 3.31 31.79
CA LEU A 48 20.91 2.74 31.99
C LEU A 48 19.85 3.46 31.13
N PHE A 49 19.79 4.79 31.20
CA PHE A 49 18.80 5.57 30.43
C PHE A 49 19.04 5.48 28.92
N ILE A 50 20.29 5.54 28.48
CA ILE A 50 20.65 5.32 27.06
C ILE A 50 20.20 3.91 26.61
N GLY A 51 20.44 2.89 27.44
CA GLY A 51 20.02 1.51 27.17
C GLY A 51 18.51 1.39 26.99
N VAL A 52 17.71 2.07 27.82
CA VAL A 52 16.24 2.12 27.68
C VAL A 52 15.83 2.79 26.37
N ILE A 53 16.44 3.93 26.00
CA ILE A 53 16.15 4.63 24.74
C ILE A 53 16.44 3.72 23.53
N VAL A 54 17.61 3.09 23.51
CA VAL A 54 18.01 2.16 22.44
C VAL A 54 17.05 0.99 22.36
N SER A 55 16.64 0.43 23.49
CA SER A 55 15.68 -0.68 23.56
C SER A 55 14.30 -0.31 23.00
N LEU A 56 13.78 0.88 23.33
CA LEU A 56 12.50 1.37 22.79
C LEU A 56 12.55 1.59 21.28
N ILE A 57 13.65 2.13 20.76
CA ILE A 57 13.86 2.31 19.31
C ILE A 57 13.99 0.94 18.63
N GLY A 58 14.81 0.05 19.18
CA GLY A 58 15.03 -1.30 18.70
C GLY A 58 13.74 -2.12 18.63
N PHE A 59 12.90 -2.05 19.68
CA PHE A 59 11.60 -2.69 19.72
C PHE A 59 10.68 -2.21 18.59
N GLY A 60 10.68 -0.90 18.30
CA GLY A 60 9.92 -0.34 17.18
C GLY A 60 10.34 -0.87 15.81
N ILE A 61 11.64 -1.09 15.61
CA ILE A 61 12.21 -1.65 14.38
C ILE A 61 11.92 -3.16 14.29
N TYR A 62 12.12 -3.89 15.38
CA TYR A 62 11.81 -5.32 15.49
C TYR A 62 10.34 -5.57 15.13
N ARG A 63 9.42 -4.84 15.77
CA ARG A 63 7.98 -4.94 15.51
C ARG A 63 7.63 -4.64 14.06
N PHE A 64 8.22 -3.58 13.48
CA PHE A 64 7.99 -3.26 12.07
C PHE A 64 8.38 -4.42 11.16
N ASN A 65 9.57 -4.99 11.35
CA ASN A 65 10.02 -6.14 10.57
C ASN A 65 9.07 -7.33 10.75
N ASN A 66 8.70 -7.66 11.99
CA ASN A 66 7.79 -8.76 12.29
C ASN A 66 6.41 -8.61 11.62
N GLU A 67 5.86 -7.38 11.61
CA GLU A 67 4.59 -7.11 10.95
C GLU A 67 4.69 -7.17 9.42
N THR A 68 5.84 -6.81 8.84
CA THR A 68 6.06 -6.99 7.39
C THR A 68 6.35 -8.43 6.99
N SER A 69 6.80 -9.27 7.92
CA SER A 69 7.09 -10.70 7.71
C SER A 69 5.91 -11.60 8.08
N MET A 70 4.74 -11.03 8.33
CA MET A 70 3.55 -11.76 8.74
C MET A 70 3.17 -12.82 7.69
N SER A 71 2.80 -14.01 8.18
CA SER A 71 2.27 -15.10 7.37
C SER A 71 1.03 -14.65 6.58
N GLU A 72 0.66 -15.40 5.53
CA GLU A 72 -0.61 -15.12 4.82
C GLU A 72 -1.82 -15.36 5.73
N ASP A 73 -1.82 -16.41 6.55
CA ASP A 73 -2.92 -16.73 7.46
C ASP A 73 -3.17 -15.64 8.51
N ASP A 74 -2.10 -15.13 9.14
CA ASP A 74 -2.23 -14.04 10.11
C ASP A 74 -2.66 -12.74 9.44
N PHE A 75 -2.23 -12.53 8.19
CA PHE A 75 -2.66 -11.37 7.42
C PHE A 75 -4.14 -11.47 7.02
N GLU A 76 -4.60 -12.66 6.65
CA GLU A 76 -6.00 -12.94 6.36
C GLU A 76 -6.87 -12.62 7.57
N ARG A 77 -6.46 -13.04 8.78
CA ARG A 77 -7.14 -12.66 10.03
C ARG A 77 -7.22 -11.14 10.24
N ILE A 78 -6.20 -10.39 9.84
CA ILE A 78 -6.24 -8.92 9.88
C ILE A 78 -7.25 -8.36 8.87
N LEU A 79 -7.27 -8.90 7.65
CA LEU A 79 -8.23 -8.49 6.63
C LEU A 79 -9.66 -8.81 7.09
N GLU A 80 -9.91 -9.98 7.69
CA GLU A 80 -11.21 -10.35 8.25
C GLU A 80 -11.64 -9.39 9.37
N LYS A 81 -10.72 -9.04 10.27
CA LYS A 81 -11.01 -8.03 11.30
C LYS A 81 -11.39 -6.69 10.68
N LYS A 82 -10.68 -6.26 9.64
CA LYS A 82 -10.98 -5.02 8.91
C LYS A 82 -12.32 -5.07 8.20
N TYR A 83 -12.65 -6.21 7.60
CA TYR A 83 -13.95 -6.45 7.00
C TYR A 83 -15.07 -6.28 8.03
N LYS A 84 -14.98 -6.91 9.21
CA LYS A 84 -15.98 -6.76 10.30
C LYS A 84 -16.14 -5.31 10.78
N GLU A 85 -15.03 -4.56 10.83
CA GLU A 85 -15.07 -3.13 11.15
C GLU A 85 -15.86 -2.33 10.08
N TYR A 86 -15.64 -2.61 8.79
CA TYR A 86 -16.38 -1.95 7.69
C TYR A 86 -17.84 -2.39 7.61
N GLU A 87 -18.13 -3.67 7.84
CA GLU A 87 -19.48 -4.20 7.93
C GLU A 87 -20.28 -3.46 9.00
N SER A 88 -19.75 -3.42 10.22
CA SER A 88 -20.36 -2.69 11.34
C SER A 88 -20.54 -1.19 11.07
N ALA A 89 -19.58 -0.57 10.38
CA ALA A 89 -19.65 0.85 10.03
C ALA A 89 -20.67 1.13 8.90
N SER A 90 -20.84 0.18 7.98
CA SER A 90 -21.77 0.29 6.84
C SER A 90 -23.24 0.16 7.26
N SER A 91 -23.53 -0.54 8.37
CA SER A 91 -24.88 -0.69 8.91
C SER A 91 -25.39 0.53 9.70
N ARG A 92 -24.62 1.62 9.76
CA ARG A 92 -25.04 2.86 10.43
C ARG A 92 -26.10 3.58 9.61
N LYS A 93 -26.90 4.45 10.24
CA LYS A 93 -28.02 5.17 9.59
C LYS A 93 -27.63 5.98 8.35
N LYS A 94 -26.40 6.47 8.26
CA LYS A 94 -25.82 7.19 7.12
C LYS A 94 -24.34 6.79 6.97
N PRO A 95 -24.06 5.65 6.33
CA PRO A 95 -22.69 5.21 6.14
C PRO A 95 -22.02 6.07 5.05
N ASP A 96 -20.72 6.29 5.19
CA ASP A 96 -19.89 6.91 4.16
C ASP A 96 -19.81 5.96 2.95
N GLU A 97 -19.97 6.50 1.74
CA GLU A 97 -19.92 5.72 0.50
C GLU A 97 -18.58 5.00 0.32
N ALA A 98 -17.48 5.61 0.77
CA ALA A 98 -16.17 4.97 0.78
C ALA A 98 -16.14 3.77 1.76
N VAL A 99 -16.87 3.84 2.88
CA VAL A 99 -16.98 2.71 3.83
C VAL A 99 -17.73 1.54 3.18
N ILE A 100 -18.82 1.81 2.45
CA ILE A 100 -19.56 0.76 1.73
C ILE A 100 -18.67 0.15 0.63
N LEU A 101 -18.00 0.96 -0.18
CA LEU A 101 -17.11 0.47 -1.24
C LEU A 101 -15.97 -0.38 -0.67
N GLN A 102 -15.36 0.05 0.44
CA GLN A 102 -14.33 -0.75 1.12
C GLN A 102 -14.91 -2.07 1.66
N LYS A 103 -16.11 -2.07 2.26
CA LYS A 103 -16.78 -3.31 2.68
C LYS A 103 -16.87 -4.32 1.53
N ILE A 104 -17.36 -3.88 0.36
CA ILE A 104 -17.52 -4.75 -0.81
C ILE A 104 -16.16 -5.26 -1.29
N ALA A 105 -15.15 -4.38 -1.41
CA ALA A 105 -13.81 -4.77 -1.83
C ALA A 105 -13.17 -5.81 -0.89
N PHE A 106 -13.31 -5.63 0.43
CA PHE A 106 -12.82 -6.60 1.42
C PHE A 106 -13.61 -7.91 1.39
N ALA A 107 -14.93 -7.85 1.21
CA ALA A 107 -15.76 -9.05 1.07
C ALA A 107 -15.29 -9.90 -0.12
N ALA A 108 -15.07 -9.27 -1.28
CA ALA A 108 -14.63 -9.96 -2.49
C ALA A 108 -13.20 -10.50 -2.35
N GLU A 109 -12.28 -9.74 -1.74
CA GLU A 109 -10.90 -10.19 -1.46
C GLU A 109 -10.85 -11.45 -0.58
N LEU A 110 -11.78 -11.54 0.37
CA LEU A 110 -11.94 -12.63 1.33
C LEU A 110 -12.89 -13.73 0.84
N ASN A 111 -13.33 -13.68 -0.42
CA ASN A 111 -14.30 -14.61 -1.01
C ASN A 111 -15.61 -14.75 -0.21
N LYS A 112 -16.03 -13.70 0.51
CA LYS A 112 -17.31 -13.66 1.26
C LYS A 112 -18.50 -13.28 0.37
N ILE A 113 -18.22 -12.76 -0.82
CA ILE A 113 -19.18 -12.42 -1.87
C ILE A 113 -18.58 -12.84 -3.21
N SER A 114 -19.42 -13.23 -4.18
CA SER A 114 -18.94 -13.56 -5.52
C SER A 114 -18.48 -12.29 -6.27
N ASN A 115 -17.65 -12.45 -7.32
CA ASN A 115 -17.26 -11.31 -8.14
C ASN A 115 -18.48 -10.65 -8.82
N ASP A 116 -19.51 -11.43 -9.16
CA ASP A 116 -20.71 -10.92 -9.84
C ASP A 116 -21.57 -10.08 -8.91
N ASP A 117 -21.83 -10.59 -7.71
CA ASP A 117 -22.58 -9.85 -6.70
C ASP A 117 -21.81 -8.58 -6.29
N ALA A 118 -20.47 -8.66 -6.14
CA ALA A 118 -19.65 -7.50 -5.85
C ALA A 118 -19.69 -6.44 -6.96
N ILE A 119 -19.69 -6.84 -8.24
CA ILE A 119 -19.82 -5.91 -9.37
C ILE A 119 -21.19 -5.24 -9.33
N ASN A 120 -22.26 -6.01 -9.14
CA ASN A 120 -23.63 -5.50 -9.08
C ASN A 120 -23.81 -4.51 -7.91
N ASP A 121 -23.35 -4.86 -6.70
CA ASP A 121 -23.40 -3.99 -5.53
C ASP A 121 -22.66 -2.66 -5.76
N ILE A 122 -21.51 -2.71 -6.43
CA ILE A 122 -20.74 -1.49 -6.75
C ILE A 122 -21.47 -0.66 -7.82
N GLN A 123 -22.06 -1.29 -8.83
CA GLN A 123 -22.81 -0.60 -9.87
C GLN A 123 -24.07 0.09 -9.32
N GLU A 124 -24.77 -0.56 -8.39
CA GLU A 124 -25.89 0.05 -7.67
C GLU A 124 -25.41 1.26 -6.85
N LEU A 125 -24.28 1.11 -6.13
CA LEU A 125 -23.69 2.21 -5.36
C LEU A 125 -23.30 3.39 -6.27
N ILE A 126 -22.73 3.14 -7.46
CA ILE A 126 -22.41 4.20 -8.43
C ILE A 126 -23.68 4.88 -8.94
N THR A 127 -24.75 4.13 -9.19
CA THR A 127 -26.04 4.67 -9.63
C THR A 127 -26.62 5.62 -8.59
N GLN A 128 -26.54 5.26 -7.31
CA GLN A 128 -26.99 6.11 -6.21
C GLN A 128 -26.04 7.31 -5.98
N LYS A 129 -24.74 7.12 -6.22
CA LYS A 129 -23.66 8.04 -5.82
C LYS A 129 -22.57 8.14 -6.89
N PRO A 130 -22.79 8.91 -7.98
CA PRO A 130 -21.87 8.96 -9.12
C PRO A 130 -20.45 9.40 -8.79
N GLU A 131 -20.25 10.18 -7.72
CA GLU A 131 -18.95 10.65 -7.24
C GLU A 131 -17.98 9.52 -6.85
N ILE A 132 -18.51 8.35 -6.45
CA ILE A 132 -17.69 7.20 -6.08
C ILE A 132 -17.11 6.48 -7.30
N LYS A 133 -17.66 6.74 -8.50
CA LYS A 133 -17.28 6.06 -9.75
C LYS A 133 -15.76 6.06 -9.96
N LYS A 134 -15.09 7.17 -9.66
CA LYS A 134 -13.63 7.27 -9.80
C LYS A 134 -12.84 6.32 -8.89
N PHE A 135 -13.36 5.97 -7.71
CA PHE A 135 -12.72 5.02 -6.80
C PHE A 135 -13.15 3.58 -7.08
N ALA A 136 -14.39 3.40 -7.52
CA ALA A 136 -15.00 2.10 -7.79
C ALA A 136 -14.49 1.43 -9.07
N ASN A 137 -14.20 2.20 -10.12
CA ASN A 137 -13.80 1.65 -11.42
C ASN A 137 -12.58 0.72 -11.35
N ASN A 138 -11.56 1.06 -10.56
CA ASN A 138 -10.39 0.19 -10.38
C ASN A 138 -10.76 -1.15 -9.74
N ILE A 139 -11.67 -1.15 -8.76
CA ILE A 139 -12.13 -2.37 -8.10
C ILE A 139 -12.92 -3.22 -9.09
N ILE A 140 -13.83 -2.61 -9.87
CA ILE A 140 -14.61 -3.31 -10.89
C ILE A 140 -13.69 -3.99 -11.91
N ILE A 141 -12.67 -3.29 -12.42
CA ILE A 141 -11.72 -3.88 -13.38
C ILE A 141 -10.99 -5.09 -12.77
N CYS A 142 -10.56 -5.00 -11.50
CA CYS A 142 -9.96 -6.12 -10.79
C CYS A 142 -10.93 -7.31 -10.65
N LEU A 143 -12.21 -7.07 -10.35
CA LEU A 143 -13.24 -8.10 -10.25
C LEU A 143 -13.48 -8.79 -11.61
N TYR A 144 -13.58 -8.03 -12.70
CA TYR A 144 -13.68 -8.59 -14.06
C TYR A 144 -12.44 -9.42 -14.43
N ALA A 145 -11.24 -8.91 -14.16
CA ALA A 145 -10.00 -9.63 -14.43
C ALA A 145 -9.91 -10.93 -13.61
N ASN A 146 -10.40 -10.91 -12.36
CA ASN A 146 -10.49 -12.11 -11.52
C ASN A 146 -11.46 -13.15 -12.08
N LYS A 147 -12.63 -12.71 -12.53
CA LYS A 147 -13.68 -13.58 -13.08
C LYS A 147 -13.22 -14.23 -14.38
N PHE A 148 -12.70 -13.43 -15.30
CA PHE A 148 -12.53 -13.86 -16.69
C PHE A 148 -11.10 -14.24 -17.07
N LYS A 149 -10.10 -13.76 -16.34
CA LYS A 149 -8.67 -13.89 -16.68
C LYS A 149 -8.33 -13.42 -18.11
N ASP A 150 -9.19 -12.59 -18.70
CA ASP A 150 -9.08 -12.10 -20.05
C ASP A 150 -9.53 -10.63 -20.09
N LYS A 151 -8.63 -9.76 -20.58
CA LYS A 151 -8.87 -8.32 -20.73
C LYS A 151 -10.01 -8.02 -21.70
N SER A 152 -10.23 -8.86 -22.72
CA SER A 152 -11.26 -8.63 -23.74
C SER A 152 -12.69 -8.62 -23.18
N LYS A 153 -12.88 -9.27 -22.02
CA LYS A 153 -14.17 -9.37 -21.32
C LYS A 153 -14.42 -8.23 -20.33
N ILE A 154 -13.48 -7.30 -20.20
CA ILE A 154 -13.61 -6.11 -19.36
C ILE A 154 -14.35 -5.04 -20.19
N PRO A 155 -15.49 -4.50 -19.71
CA PRO A 155 -16.22 -3.48 -20.45
C PRO A 155 -15.34 -2.26 -20.79
N GLY A 156 -15.38 -1.84 -22.05
CA GLY A 156 -14.51 -0.79 -22.60
C GLY A 156 -14.58 0.53 -21.84
N GLU A 157 -15.75 0.88 -21.29
CA GLU A 157 -15.94 2.11 -20.51
C GLU A 157 -15.01 2.21 -19.28
N TYR A 158 -14.68 1.08 -18.65
CA TYR A 158 -13.78 1.04 -17.49
C TYR A 158 -12.31 1.14 -17.94
N LEU A 159 -11.98 0.64 -19.13
CA LEU A 159 -10.66 0.82 -19.71
C LEU A 159 -10.45 2.28 -20.16
N ASP A 160 -11.47 2.90 -20.77
CA ASP A 160 -11.44 4.32 -21.14
C ASP A 160 -11.31 5.25 -19.93
N TYR A 161 -11.83 4.83 -18.78
CA TYR A 161 -11.64 5.56 -17.52
C TYR A 161 -10.15 5.69 -17.17
N LEU A 162 -9.36 4.62 -17.38
CA LEU A 162 -7.91 4.64 -17.15
C LEU A 162 -7.20 5.62 -18.09
N ASP A 163 -7.69 5.83 -19.31
CA ASP A 163 -7.05 6.73 -20.27
C ASP A 163 -7.41 8.21 -20.04
N ARG A 164 -8.67 8.48 -19.68
CA ARG A 164 -9.17 9.86 -19.52
C ARG A 164 -8.81 10.46 -18.16
N ASN A 165 -9.07 9.74 -17.07
CA ASN A 165 -9.04 10.33 -15.72
C ASN A 165 -7.64 10.33 -15.12
N VAL A 166 -6.81 9.36 -15.49
CA VAL A 166 -5.42 9.30 -15.05
C VAL A 166 -4.63 10.53 -15.48
N LYS A 167 -4.95 11.16 -16.62
CA LYS A 167 -4.27 12.37 -17.11
C LYS A 167 -4.48 13.59 -16.22
N SER A 168 -5.65 13.73 -15.58
CA SER A 168 -5.94 14.84 -14.66
C SER A 168 -5.73 14.50 -13.19
N GLU A 169 -5.65 13.21 -12.84
CA GLU A 169 -5.55 12.78 -11.44
C GLU A 169 -4.22 13.18 -10.78
N VAL A 170 -4.27 13.76 -9.59
CA VAL A 170 -3.10 14.19 -8.79
C VAL A 170 -2.91 13.34 -7.54
N ASN A 171 -3.92 12.57 -7.16
CA ASN A 171 -3.88 11.67 -6.02
C ASN A 171 -3.03 10.43 -6.36
N VAL A 172 -1.80 10.43 -5.84
CA VAL A 172 -0.84 9.32 -6.00
C VAL A 172 -1.41 7.97 -5.56
N ASN A 173 -2.31 7.93 -4.58
CA ASN A 173 -2.94 6.66 -4.18
C ASN A 173 -3.85 6.10 -5.27
N LEU A 174 -4.66 6.96 -5.90
CA LEU A 174 -5.51 6.53 -7.01
C LEU A 174 -4.68 6.15 -8.24
N LEU A 175 -3.62 6.93 -8.54
CA LEU A 175 -2.67 6.57 -9.60
C LEU A 175 -2.01 5.20 -9.32
N SER A 176 -1.65 4.90 -8.07
CA SER A 176 -1.12 3.59 -7.70
C SER A 176 -2.14 2.46 -7.87
N ASP A 177 -3.43 2.71 -7.63
CA ASP A 177 -4.46 1.70 -7.88
C ASP A 177 -4.64 1.48 -9.39
N CYS A 178 -4.63 2.55 -10.20
CA CYS A 178 -4.61 2.43 -11.66
C CYS A 178 -3.39 1.65 -12.18
N ILE A 179 -2.21 1.84 -11.59
CA ILE A 179 -0.99 1.08 -11.94
C ILE A 179 -1.20 -0.43 -11.72
N LYS A 180 -1.72 -0.81 -10.55
CA LYS A 180 -2.00 -2.23 -10.24
C LYS A 180 -3.01 -2.81 -11.24
N THR A 181 -4.07 -2.06 -11.53
CA THR A 181 -5.06 -2.43 -12.55
C THR A 181 -4.40 -2.64 -13.91
N CYS A 182 -3.50 -1.74 -14.33
CA CYS A 182 -2.78 -1.85 -15.60
C CYS A 182 -1.85 -3.08 -15.65
N ILE A 183 -1.19 -3.42 -14.54
CA ILE A 183 -0.40 -4.65 -14.42
C ILE A 183 -1.30 -5.88 -14.57
N ILE A 184 -2.46 -5.89 -13.89
CA ILE A 184 -3.43 -7.00 -13.93
C ILE A 184 -3.91 -7.26 -15.37
N ILE A 185 -4.15 -6.21 -16.14
CA ILE A 185 -4.59 -6.33 -17.55
C ILE A 185 -3.43 -6.45 -18.55
N GLY A 186 -2.17 -6.47 -18.08
CA GLY A 186 -0.97 -6.60 -18.92
C GLY A 186 -0.61 -5.38 -19.77
N ASP A 187 -1.11 -4.19 -19.44
CA ASP A 187 -0.84 -2.94 -20.18
C ASP A 187 0.40 -2.22 -19.62
N TYR A 188 1.58 -2.79 -19.85
CA TYR A 188 2.83 -2.32 -19.25
C TYR A 188 3.30 -0.94 -19.75
N ASN A 189 2.96 -0.57 -21.00
CA ASN A 189 3.20 0.78 -21.51
C ASN A 189 2.43 1.82 -20.67
N LYS A 190 1.16 1.54 -20.39
CA LYS A 190 0.34 2.38 -19.53
C LYS A 190 0.89 2.41 -18.10
N VAL A 191 1.33 1.28 -17.54
CA VAL A 191 2.01 1.26 -16.22
C VAL A 191 3.15 2.27 -16.16
N LEU A 192 4.06 2.27 -17.14
CA LEU A 192 5.19 3.20 -17.16
C LEU A 192 4.76 4.66 -17.23
N SER A 193 3.75 4.97 -18.05
CA SER A 193 3.18 6.33 -18.15
C SER A 193 2.62 6.80 -16.80
N ILE A 194 1.83 5.95 -16.14
CA ILE A 194 1.18 6.28 -14.85
C ILE A 194 2.21 6.37 -13.73
N VAL A 195 3.19 5.47 -13.69
CA VAL A 195 4.28 5.51 -12.69
C VAL A 195 5.05 6.82 -12.78
N ASN A 196 5.45 7.25 -13.98
CA ASN A 196 6.19 8.50 -14.16
C ASN A 196 5.39 9.68 -13.61
N LYS A 197 4.10 9.77 -13.95
CA LYS A 197 3.22 10.79 -13.41
C LYS A 197 3.09 10.70 -11.88
N ALA A 198 2.88 9.50 -11.35
CA ALA A 198 2.77 9.28 -9.90
C ALA A 198 4.04 9.72 -9.16
N LEU A 199 5.22 9.48 -9.73
CA LEU A 199 6.50 9.93 -9.17
C LEU A 199 6.64 11.46 -9.22
N GLU A 200 6.17 12.12 -10.28
CA GLU A 200 6.15 13.59 -10.36
C GLU A 200 5.24 14.21 -9.29
N GLU A 201 4.02 13.68 -9.13
CA GLU A 201 3.11 14.14 -8.09
C GLU A 201 3.66 13.85 -6.68
N LEU A 202 4.31 12.69 -6.49
CA LEU A 202 4.92 12.32 -5.21
C LEU A 202 6.05 13.29 -4.80
N LYS A 203 6.81 13.85 -5.76
CA LYS A 203 7.84 14.86 -5.49
C LYS A 203 7.27 16.17 -4.94
N LYS A 204 6.02 16.51 -5.29
CA LYS A 204 5.34 17.73 -4.80
C LYS A 204 4.87 17.59 -3.34
N VAL A 205 4.79 16.36 -2.83
CA VAL A 205 4.33 16.08 -1.47
C VAL A 205 5.39 16.50 -0.44
N LYS A 206 5.09 17.56 0.31
CA LYS A 206 5.92 18.04 1.44
C LYS A 206 5.82 17.10 2.65
N LYS A 207 6.70 17.30 3.65
CA LYS A 207 6.80 16.50 4.88
C LYS A 207 5.43 16.16 5.50
N ILE A 208 5.09 14.87 5.50
CA ILE A 208 3.82 14.38 6.05
C ILE A 208 3.97 14.04 7.54
N ARG A 209 3.19 14.73 8.39
CA ARG A 209 3.19 14.51 9.84
C ARG A 209 2.18 13.46 10.32
N LYS A 210 1.03 13.35 9.64
CA LYS A 210 -0.02 12.39 10.02
C LYS A 210 0.44 10.96 9.71
N PRO A 211 0.40 10.02 10.70
CA PRO A 211 0.93 8.66 10.53
C PRO A 211 0.39 7.88 9.33
N ALA A 212 -0.92 8.01 9.06
CA ALA A 212 -1.60 7.34 7.95
C ALA A 212 -1.07 7.81 6.59
N TYR A 213 -1.06 9.11 6.35
CA TYR A 213 -0.52 9.66 5.11
C TYR A 213 0.98 9.37 4.96
N ASN A 214 1.76 9.40 6.05
CA ASN A 214 3.18 9.06 5.99
C ASN A 214 3.39 7.57 5.65
N ALA A 215 2.53 6.68 6.14
CA ALA A 215 2.59 5.27 5.79
C ALA A 215 2.30 5.03 4.31
N ILE A 216 1.27 5.69 3.75
CA ILE A 216 0.96 5.66 2.31
C ILE A 216 2.16 6.18 1.52
N TYR A 217 2.66 7.37 1.85
CA TYR A 217 3.81 7.98 1.18
C TYR A 217 5.06 7.09 1.17
N ARG A 218 5.40 6.51 2.34
CA ARG A 218 6.54 5.58 2.46
C ARG A 218 6.34 4.30 1.65
N THR A 219 5.10 3.85 1.51
CA THR A 219 4.76 2.70 0.68
C THR A 219 4.93 3.04 -0.81
N MET A 220 4.45 4.22 -1.23
CA MET A 220 4.57 4.69 -2.63
C MET A 220 6.02 4.84 -3.09
N LEU A 221 6.92 5.30 -2.21
CA LEU A 221 8.36 5.39 -2.51
C LEU A 221 9.00 4.02 -2.82
N VAL A 222 8.40 2.93 -2.35
CA VAL A 222 8.86 1.56 -2.60
C VAL A 222 8.08 0.94 -3.75
N SER A 223 6.75 1.11 -3.77
CA SER A 223 5.88 0.42 -4.72
C SER A 223 5.95 0.98 -6.14
N LEU A 224 6.07 2.30 -6.31
CA LEU A 224 6.09 2.89 -7.66
C LEU A 224 7.32 2.43 -8.47
N PRO A 225 8.57 2.49 -7.94
CA PRO A 225 9.72 1.94 -8.67
C PRO A 225 9.65 0.42 -8.82
N PHE A 226 9.02 -0.29 -7.88
CA PHE A 226 8.81 -1.74 -8.01
C PHE A 226 7.90 -2.06 -9.21
N TYR A 227 6.74 -1.41 -9.31
CA TYR A 227 5.83 -1.60 -10.45
C TYR A 227 6.45 -1.16 -11.78
N GLN A 228 7.32 -0.14 -11.76
CA GLN A 228 8.13 0.23 -12.93
C GLN A 228 9.06 -0.90 -13.36
N GLY A 229 9.72 -1.55 -12.39
CA GLY A 229 10.57 -2.70 -12.62
C GLY A 229 9.81 -3.89 -13.22
N GLU A 230 8.63 -4.20 -12.68
CA GLU A 230 7.75 -5.27 -13.21
C GLU A 230 7.33 -5.00 -14.66
N ALA A 231 7.00 -3.74 -14.97
CA ALA A 231 6.65 -3.34 -16.33
C ALA A 231 7.84 -3.48 -17.28
N TYR A 232 9.03 -2.98 -16.92
CA TYR A 232 10.22 -3.16 -17.76
C TYR A 232 10.63 -4.61 -17.93
N LYS A 233 10.53 -5.43 -16.87
CA LYS A 233 10.79 -6.87 -16.92
C LYS A 233 9.86 -7.55 -17.92
N SER A 234 8.56 -7.25 -17.84
CA SER A 234 7.54 -7.82 -18.73
C SER A 234 7.71 -7.37 -20.19
N MET A 235 8.30 -6.20 -20.41
CA MET A 235 8.66 -5.70 -21.75
C MET A 235 10.05 -6.17 -22.23
N GLY A 236 10.74 -7.04 -21.48
CA GLY A 236 12.07 -7.56 -21.85
C GLY A 236 13.24 -6.58 -21.61
N ASN A 237 13.00 -5.41 -21.03
CA ASN A 237 14.06 -4.44 -20.73
C ASN A 237 14.73 -4.74 -19.37
N LYS A 238 15.56 -5.80 -19.36
CA LYS A 238 16.27 -6.29 -18.17
C LYS A 238 17.05 -5.19 -17.43
N LYS A 239 17.75 -4.32 -18.16
CA LYS A 239 18.57 -3.24 -17.59
C LYS A 239 17.72 -2.23 -16.79
N LYS A 240 16.68 -1.66 -17.42
CA LYS A 240 15.80 -0.69 -16.74
C LYS A 240 14.97 -1.32 -15.62
N ALA A 241 14.63 -2.60 -15.75
CA ALA A 241 13.95 -3.33 -14.69
C ALA A 241 14.80 -3.41 -13.42
N LYS A 242 16.09 -3.77 -13.57
CA LYS A 242 17.06 -3.80 -12.46
C LYS A 242 17.23 -2.42 -11.81
N GLU A 243 17.45 -1.37 -12.61
CA GLU A 243 17.59 0.01 -12.11
C GLU A 243 16.37 0.44 -11.27
N SER A 244 15.17 0.06 -11.72
CA SER A 244 13.91 0.38 -11.02
C SER A 244 13.76 -0.38 -9.70
N TYR A 245 14.12 -1.67 -9.67
CA TYR A 245 14.13 -2.45 -8.43
C TYR A 245 15.18 -1.95 -7.42
N GLU A 246 16.37 -1.55 -7.88
CA GLU A 246 17.38 -0.92 -7.03
C GLU A 246 16.87 0.40 -6.41
N GLN A 247 16.10 1.19 -7.17
CA GLN A 247 15.44 2.37 -6.63
C GLN A 247 14.38 2.04 -5.57
N SER A 248 13.62 0.95 -5.75
CA SER A 248 12.70 0.43 -4.74
C SER A 248 13.44 0.02 -3.45
N LEU A 249 14.57 -0.70 -3.59
CA LEU A 249 15.41 -1.15 -2.48
C LEU A 249 15.98 -0.02 -1.63
N LYS A 250 16.34 1.13 -2.24
CA LYS A 250 16.83 2.31 -1.52
C LYS A 250 15.82 2.82 -0.48
N ASN A 251 14.52 2.67 -0.75
CA ASN A 251 13.45 3.15 0.12
C ASN A 251 12.86 2.05 1.02
N CYS A 252 13.12 0.78 0.72
CA CYS A 252 12.58 -0.35 1.45
C CYS A 252 13.30 -0.57 2.79
N LYS A 253 12.55 -0.45 3.89
CA LYS A 253 13.05 -0.67 5.26
C LYS A 253 12.77 -2.07 5.81
N SER A 254 11.92 -2.84 5.17
CA SER A 254 11.57 -4.19 5.61
C SER A 254 12.61 -5.18 5.13
N LYS A 255 13.20 -5.97 6.03
CA LYS A 255 14.18 -7.01 5.64
C LYS A 255 13.58 -8.01 4.64
N ASN A 256 12.40 -8.54 4.93
CA ASN A 256 11.75 -9.53 4.07
C ASN A 256 11.37 -8.96 2.71
N PHE A 257 10.85 -7.74 2.69
CA PHE A 257 10.48 -7.12 1.41
C PHE A 257 11.72 -6.77 0.58
N ARG A 258 12.87 -6.49 1.20
CA ARG A 258 14.15 -6.37 0.49
C ARG A 258 14.57 -7.69 -0.16
N TYR A 259 14.48 -8.82 0.56
CA TYR A 259 14.80 -10.13 -0.02
C TYR A 259 13.90 -10.44 -1.22
N PHE A 260 12.61 -10.14 -1.12
CA PHE A 260 11.67 -10.29 -2.25
C PHE A 260 12.08 -9.44 -3.48
N ILE A 261 12.49 -8.18 -3.28
CA ILE A 261 12.95 -7.34 -4.39
C ILE A 261 14.30 -7.84 -4.94
N LEU A 262 15.20 -8.33 -4.10
CA LEU A 262 16.48 -8.90 -4.52
C LEU A 262 16.28 -10.15 -5.37
N ASP A 263 15.40 -11.06 -4.96
CA ASP A 263 14.99 -12.22 -5.75
C ASP A 263 14.42 -11.79 -7.12
N SER A 264 13.65 -10.71 -7.17
CA SER A 264 13.15 -10.16 -8.44
C SER A 264 14.26 -9.64 -9.35
N ILE A 265 15.38 -9.15 -8.79
CA ILE A 265 16.58 -8.73 -9.54
C ILE A 265 17.35 -9.95 -10.04
N GLU A 266 17.55 -10.96 -9.19
CA GLU A 266 18.26 -12.20 -9.56
C GLU A 266 17.56 -12.91 -10.72
N ASN A 267 16.23 -13.01 -10.66
CA ASN A 267 15.37 -13.58 -11.70
C ASN A 267 15.39 -12.81 -13.04
N ILE A 268 15.95 -11.59 -13.09
CA ILE A 268 16.19 -10.89 -14.35
C ILE A 268 17.51 -11.33 -14.99
N ILE A 269 18.50 -11.66 -14.17
CA ILE A 269 19.87 -11.94 -14.58
C ILE A 269 20.01 -13.39 -15.07
N SER A 270 19.26 -14.33 -14.46
CA SER A 270 19.03 -15.68 -14.98
C SER A 270 18.34 -15.66 -16.35
#